data_AF-A0A8H3EWI7-F1
#
_entry.id   AF-A0A8H3EWI7-F1
#
_cell.length_a   1.000
_cell.length_b   1.000
_cell.length_c   1.000
_cell.angle_alpha   90.00
_cell.angle_beta   90.00
_cell.angle_gamma   90.00
#
_symmetry.space_group_name_H-M   'P 1'
#
loop_
_entity.id
_entity.type
_entity.pdbx_description
1 polymer ?
#
loop_
_entity_poly.entity_id
_entity_poly.type
_entity_poly.pdbx_seq_one_letter_code
_entity_poly.pdbx_strand_id
1 'polypeptide(L)'
;MVNERAAQIAGHLAPNGLLAGQVAIITGSGQGIGAEAAHLFAREGARVVVQDIDGAKAQGVVERIKQAGGTAIAVTGDMLDAKHIDELVKKAAEFGGGKIHIIVNNAGFTWDGVIHKVSDQISQPGRRLTAKDEAA
;
A
#
# COMPACT_ATOMS: atom_id res chain seq x y z
N MET A 1 28.26 8.06 2.71
CA MET A 1 27.45 7.11 1.92
C MET A 1 27.66 5.63 2.30
N VAL A 2 28.88 5.07 2.28
CA VAL A 2 29.09 3.64 2.63
C VAL A 2 28.63 3.28 4.04
N ASN A 3 28.87 4.16 5.02
CA ASN A 3 28.54 3.92 6.42
C ASN A 3 27.02 3.86 6.69
N GLU A 4 26.21 4.62 5.95
CA GLU A 4 24.74 4.62 6.10
C GLU A 4 24.10 3.33 5.56
N ARG A 5 24.63 2.79 4.46
CA ARG A 5 24.15 1.52 3.90
C ARG A 5 24.53 0.34 4.80
N ALA A 6 25.74 0.35 5.36
CA ALA A 6 26.15 -0.64 6.35
C ALA A 6 25.26 -0.59 7.61
N ALA A 7 24.95 0.60 8.12
CA ALA A 7 24.04 0.77 9.27
C ALA A 7 22.61 0.29 8.96
N GLN A 8 22.12 0.52 7.74
CA GLN A 8 20.81 0.04 7.30
C GLN A 8 20.75 -1.50 7.27
N ILE A 9 21.76 -2.15 6.69
CA ILE A 9 21.84 -3.62 6.64
C ILE A 9 21.99 -4.20 8.04
N ALA A 10 22.82 -3.60 8.90
CA ALA A 10 22.94 -4.03 10.29
C ALA A 10 21.60 -3.92 11.05
N GLY A 11 20.79 -2.90 10.73
CA GLY A 11 19.44 -2.73 11.27
C GLY A 11 18.50 -3.89 10.91
N HIS A 12 18.61 -4.47 9.71
CA HIS A 12 17.83 -5.65 9.29
C HIS A 12 18.21 -6.94 10.01
N LEU A 13 19.44 -7.00 10.54
CA LEU A 13 19.98 -8.16 11.25
C LEU A 13 19.81 -8.04 12.78
N ALA A 14 19.40 -6.86 13.26
CA ALA A 14 19.12 -6.59 14.66
C ALA A 14 17.73 -7.13 15.08
N PRO A 15 17.41 -7.29 16.38
CA PRO A 15 16.13 -7.84 16.85
C PRO A 15 14.90 -6.94 16.56
N ASN A 16 15.05 -5.91 15.73
CA ASN A 16 14.04 -4.90 15.43
C ASN A 16 13.14 -5.26 14.23
N GLY A 17 13.34 -6.45 13.63
CA GLY A 17 12.56 -6.97 12.50
C GLY A 17 13.26 -6.84 11.15
N LEU A 18 12.86 -7.68 10.18
CA LEU A 18 13.50 -7.77 8.85
C LEU A 18 13.41 -6.47 8.03
N LEU A 19 12.44 -5.61 8.34
CA LEU A 19 12.16 -4.37 7.63
C LEU A 19 12.44 -3.14 8.50
N ALA A 20 13.24 -3.29 9.55
CA ALA A 20 13.60 -2.20 10.45
C ALA A 20 14.10 -0.97 9.69
N GLY A 21 13.48 0.17 9.96
CA GLY A 21 13.84 1.47 9.36
C GLY A 21 13.43 1.65 7.89
N GLN A 22 12.82 0.63 7.27
CA GLN A 22 12.28 0.72 5.92
C GLN A 22 10.99 1.54 5.88
N VAL A 23 10.64 1.99 4.68
CA VAL A 23 9.42 2.76 4.40
C VAL A 23 8.73 2.07 3.25
N ALA A 24 7.51 1.61 3.46
CA ALA A 24 6.77 0.80 2.52
C ALA A 24 5.44 1.45 2.15
N ILE A 25 5.17 1.55 0.85
CA ILE A 25 3.85 1.88 0.32
C ILE A 25 3.15 0.58 -0.04
N ILE A 26 1.92 0.39 0.45
CA ILE A 26 1.11 -0.79 0.10
C ILE A 26 -0.24 -0.29 -0.41
N THR A 27 -0.54 -0.58 -1.67
CA THR A 27 -1.78 -0.13 -2.33
C THR A 27 -2.92 -1.12 -2.12
N GLY A 28 -4.16 -0.66 -2.02
CA GLY A 28 -5.31 -1.52 -1.70
C GLY A 28 -5.19 -2.20 -0.33
N SER A 29 -4.60 -1.49 0.65
CA SER A 29 -4.24 -2.05 1.95
C SER A 29 -5.23 -1.72 3.07
N GLY A 30 -6.43 -1.24 2.74
CA GLY A 30 -7.52 -1.08 3.70
C GLY A 30 -8.17 -2.40 4.13
N GLN A 31 -7.95 -3.49 3.38
CA GLN A 31 -8.54 -4.80 3.66
C GLN A 31 -7.72 -5.96 3.06
N GLY A 32 -8.10 -7.19 3.41
CA GLY A 32 -7.59 -8.41 2.79
C GLY A 32 -6.07 -8.56 2.88
N ILE A 33 -5.47 -9.07 1.80
CA ILE A 33 -4.02 -9.34 1.72
C ILE A 33 -3.20 -8.06 1.94
N GLY A 34 -3.65 -6.92 1.41
CA GLY A 34 -2.96 -5.65 1.58
C GLY A 34 -2.91 -5.18 3.04
N ALA A 35 -4.00 -5.35 3.78
CA ALA A 35 -4.06 -5.01 5.22
C ALA A 35 -3.15 -5.94 6.05
N GLU A 36 -3.17 -7.24 5.78
CA GLU A 36 -2.30 -8.20 6.48
C GLU A 36 -0.82 -7.97 6.15
N ALA A 37 -0.51 -7.62 4.90
CA ALA A 37 0.84 -7.18 4.52
C ALA A 37 1.25 -5.92 5.27
N ALA A 38 0.36 -4.93 5.43
CA ALA A 38 0.64 -3.73 6.21
C ALA A 38 0.91 -4.03 7.68
N HIS A 39 0.12 -4.91 8.30
CA HIS A 39 0.34 -5.37 9.68
C HIS A 39 1.66 -6.12 9.82
N LEU A 40 1.97 -7.06 8.92
CA LEU A 40 3.23 -7.80 8.93
C LEU A 40 4.43 -6.87 8.77
N PHE A 41 4.38 -5.94 7.80
CA PHE A 41 5.49 -5.04 7.54
C PHE A 41 5.78 -4.13 8.74
N ALA A 42 4.73 -3.60 9.38
CA ALA A 42 4.86 -2.80 10.57
C ALA A 42 5.44 -3.61 11.74
N ARG A 43 5.01 -4.88 11.91
CA ARG A 43 5.57 -5.80 12.91
C ARG A 43 7.06 -6.09 12.67
N GLU A 44 7.48 -6.13 11.42
CA GLU A 44 8.89 -6.25 11.02
C GLU A 44 9.66 -4.92 11.07
N GLY A 45 9.10 -3.86 11.66
CA GLY A 45 9.79 -2.60 11.93
C GLY A 45 9.75 -1.57 10.79
N ALA A 46 8.92 -1.79 9.76
CA ALA A 46 8.71 -0.81 8.70
C ALA A 46 7.80 0.34 9.14
N ARG A 47 8.05 1.52 8.58
CA ARG A 47 7.08 2.61 8.50
C ARG A 47 6.17 2.37 7.31
N VAL A 48 4.87 2.22 7.54
CA VAL A 48 3.92 1.77 6.50
C VAL A 48 2.99 2.89 6.05
N VAL A 49 2.90 3.10 4.75
CA VAL A 49 1.89 3.95 4.11
C VAL A 49 0.76 3.05 3.64
N VAL A 50 -0.36 3.12 4.35
CA VAL A 50 -1.60 2.39 4.03
C VAL A 50 -2.35 3.20 2.99
N GLN A 51 -2.28 2.76 1.74
CA GLN A 51 -2.99 3.38 0.63
C GLN A 51 -4.21 2.53 0.26
N ASP A 52 -5.38 3.14 0.32
CA ASP A 52 -6.62 2.55 -0.18
C ASP A 52 -7.53 3.66 -0.71
N ILE A 53 -8.52 3.30 -1.52
CA ILE A 53 -9.55 4.24 -1.93
C ILE A 53 -10.61 4.45 -0.84
N ASP A 54 -10.85 3.43 -0.02
CA ASP A 54 -11.73 3.54 1.13
C ASP A 54 -10.95 4.07 2.34
N GLY A 55 -11.12 5.37 2.61
CA GLY A 55 -10.40 6.05 3.68
C GLY A 55 -10.74 5.55 5.08
N ALA A 56 -11.96 5.08 5.31
CA ALA A 56 -12.36 4.54 6.61
C ALA A 56 -11.65 3.21 6.88
N LYS A 57 -11.58 2.35 5.87
CA LYS A 57 -10.82 1.08 5.95
C LYS A 57 -9.32 1.33 6.12
N ALA A 58 -8.73 2.22 5.33
CA ALA A 58 -7.32 2.59 5.46
C ALA A 58 -6.99 3.10 6.88
N GLN A 59 -7.82 3.99 7.43
CA GLN A 59 -7.63 4.50 8.78
C GLN A 59 -7.74 3.40 9.83
N GLY A 60 -8.70 2.47 9.67
CA GLY A 60 -8.85 1.33 10.58
C GLY A 60 -7.59 0.45 10.66
N VAL A 61 -6.93 0.21 9.53
CA VAL A 61 -5.65 -0.52 9.48
C VAL A 61 -4.53 0.27 10.17
N VAL A 62 -4.43 1.58 9.93
CA VAL A 62 -3.45 2.46 10.57
C VAL A 62 -3.59 2.44 12.09
N GLU A 63 -4.81 2.56 12.61
CA GLU A 63 -5.03 2.55 14.06
C GLU A 63 -4.63 1.22 14.70
N ARG A 64 -4.96 0.09 14.05
CA ARG A 64 -4.50 -1.23 14.51
C ARG A 64 -2.97 -1.35 14.51
N ILE A 65 -2.29 -0.85 13.48
CA ILE A 65 -0.83 -0.82 13.42
C ILE A 65 -0.26 -0.02 14.60
N LYS A 66 -0.80 1.19 14.84
CA LYS A 66 -0.35 2.06 15.94
C LYS A 66 -0.62 1.44 17.31
N GLN A 67 -1.78 0.80 17.51
CA GLN A 67 -2.12 0.08 18.74
C GLN A 67 -1.14 -1.08 19.02
N ALA A 68 -0.62 -1.72 17.97
CA ALA A 68 0.41 -2.76 18.08
C ALA A 68 1.84 -2.19 18.24
N GLY A 69 2.00 -0.87 18.36
CA GLY A 69 3.30 -0.20 18.51
C GLY A 69 4.05 0.08 17.20
N GLY A 70 3.44 -0.20 16.06
CA GLY A 70 3.99 0.10 14.74
C GLY A 70 3.78 1.56 14.32
N THR A 71 4.39 1.95 13.20
CA THR A 71 4.27 3.32 12.66
C THR A 71 3.61 3.29 11.28
N ALA A 72 2.47 3.96 11.13
CA ALA A 72 1.77 4.06 9.85
C ALA A 72 1.01 5.36 9.64
N ILE A 73 0.77 5.70 8.37
CA ILE A 73 -0.13 6.77 7.92
C ILE A 73 -1.10 6.25 6.84
N ALA A 74 -2.28 6.88 6.74
CA ALA A 74 -3.25 6.60 5.69
C ALA A 74 -3.10 7.61 4.57
N VAL A 75 -3.14 7.15 3.31
CA VAL A 75 -3.22 8.01 2.13
C VAL A 75 -4.36 7.53 1.24
N THR A 76 -5.48 8.25 1.32
CA THR A 76 -6.73 7.85 0.67
C THR A 76 -6.84 8.44 -0.72
N GLY A 77 -7.20 7.61 -1.71
CA GLY A 77 -7.53 8.07 -3.06
C GLY A 77 -7.44 6.96 -4.10
N ASP A 78 -7.75 7.32 -5.35
CA ASP A 78 -7.84 6.39 -6.48
C ASP A 78 -6.48 6.27 -7.19
N MET A 79 -5.98 5.04 -7.34
CA MET A 79 -4.74 4.73 -8.06
C MET A 79 -4.81 5.01 -9.56
N LEU A 80 -6.00 5.28 -10.11
CA LEU A 80 -6.19 5.72 -11.48
C LEU A 80 -6.08 7.25 -11.66
N ASP A 81 -6.06 8.02 -10.56
CA ASP A 81 -5.85 9.46 -10.60
C ASP A 81 -4.36 9.79 -10.51
N ALA A 82 -3.81 10.37 -11.58
CA ALA A 82 -2.41 10.81 -11.63
C ALA A 82 -2.05 11.80 -10.51
N LYS A 83 -2.97 12.70 -10.12
CA LYS A 83 -2.72 13.67 -9.04
C LYS A 83 -2.59 12.98 -7.69
N HIS A 84 -3.37 11.92 -7.49
CA HIS A 84 -3.30 11.12 -6.28
C HIS A 84 -1.98 10.36 -6.17
N ILE A 85 -1.44 9.87 -7.29
CA ILE A 85 -0.12 9.23 -7.33
C ILE A 85 0.97 10.21 -6.86
N ASP A 86 0.95 11.45 -7.38
CA ASP A 86 1.89 12.50 -6.96
C ASP A 86 1.77 12.81 -5.46
N GLU A 87 0.54 12.93 -4.96
CA GLU A 87 0.26 13.17 -3.54
C GLU A 87 0.76 12.01 -2.66
N LEU A 88 0.51 10.77 -3.09
CA LEU A 88 0.96 9.57 -2.38
C LEU A 88 2.47 9.52 -2.24
N VAL A 89 3.19 9.69 -3.34
CA VAL A 89 4.65 9.65 -3.33
C VAL A 89 5.19 10.78 -2.46
N LYS A 90 4.62 11.98 -2.56
CA LYS A 90 5.01 13.12 -1.71
C LYS A 90 4.82 12.80 -0.23
N LYS A 91 3.63 12.38 0.19
CA LYS A 91 3.32 12.04 1.59
C LYS A 91 4.18 10.88 2.10
N ALA A 92 4.42 9.87 1.28
CA ALA A 92 5.28 8.75 1.63
C ALA A 92 6.74 9.18 1.81
N ALA A 93 7.26 10.05 0.94
CA ALA A 93 8.59 10.60 1.07
C ALA A 93 8.71 11.46 2.33
N GLU A 94 7.77 12.36 2.59
CA GLU A 94 7.73 13.18 3.81
C GLU A 94 7.74 12.31 5.07
N PHE A 95 6.86 11.30 5.14
CA PHE A 95 6.79 10.34 6.24
C PHE A 95 8.06 9.49 6.40
N GLY A 96 8.71 9.17 5.27
CA GLY A 96 9.94 8.39 5.22
C GLY A 96 11.21 9.18 5.52
N GLY A 97 11.15 10.50 5.67
CA GLY A 97 12.34 11.35 5.76
C GLY A 97 13.10 11.43 4.43
N GLY A 98 12.36 11.55 3.32
CA GLY A 98 12.88 11.61 1.95
C GLY A 98 13.16 10.25 1.30
N LYS A 99 12.77 9.13 1.93
CA LYS A 99 13.06 7.77 1.44
C LYS A 99 11.79 6.94 1.28
N ILE A 100 11.69 6.22 0.16
CA ILE A 100 10.74 5.15 -0.08
C ILE A 100 11.57 3.93 -0.46
N HIS A 101 11.40 2.83 0.26
CA HIS A 101 12.23 1.64 0.09
C HIS A 101 11.49 0.53 -0.64
N ILE A 102 10.18 0.38 -0.35
CA ILE A 102 9.36 -0.72 -0.83
C ILE A 102 8.05 -0.17 -1.38
N ILE A 103 7.62 -0.69 -2.51
CA ILE A 103 6.30 -0.46 -3.08
C ILE A 103 5.66 -1.82 -3.35
N VAL A 104 4.49 -2.05 -2.77
CA VAL A 104 3.67 -3.24 -2.99
C VAL A 104 2.43 -2.80 -3.77
N ASN A 105 2.43 -3.11 -5.08
CA ASN A 105 1.31 -2.87 -5.98
C ASN A 105 0.24 -3.95 -5.78
N ASN A 106 -0.51 -3.86 -4.68
CA ASN A 106 -1.51 -4.85 -4.29
C ASN A 106 -2.95 -4.45 -4.68
N ALA A 107 -3.24 -3.17 -4.91
CA ALA A 107 -4.56 -2.71 -5.33
C ALA A 107 -4.99 -3.43 -6.63
N GLY A 108 -6.14 -4.09 -6.56
CA GLY A 108 -6.70 -4.83 -7.68
C GLY A 108 -8.09 -5.34 -7.35
N PHE A 109 -8.86 -5.65 -8.39
CA PHE A 109 -10.17 -6.28 -8.33
C PHE A 109 -10.28 -7.26 -9.48
N THR A 110 -11.06 -8.32 -9.29
CA THR A 110 -11.34 -9.33 -10.31
C THR A 110 -12.76 -9.16 -10.82
N TRP A 111 -12.99 -9.61 -12.06
CA TRP A 111 -14.32 -9.76 -12.64
C TRP A 111 -14.56 -11.24 -12.87
N ASP A 112 -15.60 -11.76 -12.23
CA ASP A 112 -15.92 -13.17 -12.32
C ASP A 112 -16.85 -13.40 -13.52
N GLY A 113 -16.41 -14.27 -14.43
CA GLY A 113 -17.18 -14.61 -15.62
C GLY A 113 -16.45 -15.63 -16.48
N VAL A 114 -17.21 -16.36 -17.30
CA VAL A 114 -16.62 -17.20 -18.35
C VAL A 114 -16.08 -16.27 -19.44
N ILE A 115 -14.84 -16.49 -19.89
CA ILE A 115 -14.12 -15.57 -20.78
C ILE A 115 -14.89 -15.16 -22.05
N HIS A 116 -15.78 -16.02 -22.57
CA HIS A 116 -16.61 -15.75 -23.75
C HIS A 116 -17.85 -14.87 -23.48
N LYS A 117 -18.15 -14.56 -22.21
CA LYS A 117 -19.23 -13.64 -21.79
C LYS A 117 -18.69 -12.33 -21.21
N VAL A 118 -17.38 -12.23 -21.04
CA VAL A 118 -16.71 -11.03 -20.56
C VAL A 118 -16.72 -10.01 -21.70
N SER A 119 -17.32 -8.84 -21.45
CA SER A 119 -17.34 -7.74 -22.40
C SER A 119 -15.94 -7.16 -22.63
N ASP A 120 -15.63 -6.75 -23.87
CA ASP A 120 -14.38 -6.06 -24.21
C ASP A 120 -14.18 -4.76 -23.39
N GLN A 121 -15.25 -4.22 -22.79
CA GLN A 121 -15.15 -3.09 -21.87
C GLN A 121 -14.27 -3.39 -20.63
N ILE A 122 -14.15 -4.66 -20.23
CA ILE A 122 -13.29 -5.12 -19.12
C ILE A 122 -11.79 -5.03 -19.48
N SER A 123 -11.46 -5.07 -20.77
CA SER A 123 -10.07 -5.04 -21.27
C SER A 123 -9.55 -3.62 -21.55
N GLN A 124 -10.34 -2.57 -21.31
CA GLN A 124 -9.96 -1.18 -21.60
C GLN A 124 -8.94 -0.65 -20.56
N PRO A 125 -7.72 -0.26 -20.96
CA PRO A 125 -6.71 0.26 -20.05
C PRO A 125 -7.17 1.50 -19.30
N GLY A 126 -6.90 1.57 -17.99
CA GLY A 126 -7.17 2.75 -17.17
C GLY A 126 -8.64 3.01 -16.84
N ARG A 127 -9.56 2.14 -17.28
CA ARG A 127 -10.97 2.24 -16.90
C ARG A 127 -11.24 1.47 -15.61
N ARG A 128 -11.81 2.15 -14.62
CA ARG A 128 -12.46 1.47 -13.51
C ARG A 128 -13.85 1.05 -13.94
N LEU A 129 -14.10 -0.24 -13.90
CA LEU A 129 -15.44 -0.76 -13.96
C LEU A 129 -16.03 -0.76 -12.54
N THR A 130 -17.30 -0.42 -12.45
CA THR A 130 -18.08 -0.30 -11.23
C THR A 130 -19.11 -1.42 -11.20
N ALA A 131 -19.76 -1.64 -10.06
CA ALA A 131 -20.87 -2.61 -9.98
C ALA A 131 -22.01 -2.31 -10.98
N LYS A 132 -22.10 -1.09 -11.53
CA LYS A 132 -23.05 -0.75 -12.60
C LYS A 132 -22.66 -1.33 -13.95
N ASP A 133 -21.38 -1.61 -14.17
CA ASP A 133 -20.86 -2.22 -15.40
C ASP A 133 -21.04 -3.76 -15.42
N GLU A 134 -21.44 -4.37 -14.29
CA GLU A 134 -21.71 -5.82 -14.16
C GLU A 134 -23.08 -6.24 -14.72
N ALA A 135 -24.00 -5.29 -14.87
CA ALA A 135 -25.39 -5.52 -15.28
C ALA A 135 -25.67 -5.28 -16.78
N ALA A 136 -24.63 -5.06 -17.59
CA ALA A 136 -24.70 -4.78 -19.03
C ALA A 136 -24.03 -5.89 -19.85
#